data_AF-A0A9D9GQP9-F1
#
_entry.id   AF-A0A9D9GQP9-F1
#
_cell.length_a   1.000
_cell.length_b   1.000
_cell.length_c   1.000
_cell.angle_alpha   90.00
_cell.angle_beta   90.00
_cell.angle_gamma   90.00
#
_symmetry.space_group_name_H-M   'P 1'
#
loop_
_entity.id
_entity.type
_entity.pdbx_description
1 polymer ?
#
loop_
_entity_poly.entity_id
_entity_poly.type
_entity_poly.pdbx_seq_one_letter_code
_entity_poly.pdbx_strand_id
1 'polypeptide(L)'
;MEKTLAVANTFLLWSLTEANLVTPMKLQKLVFYAHGWYLGNTHKPLVDGIFEAWPWGPAIYSLYDTFKKYKGEPITKLGTEKNYR
;
A
#
# COMPACT_ATOMS: atom_id res chain seq x y z
N MET A 1 -3.12 -8.55 7.32
CA MET A 1 -2.46 -7.76 6.24
C MET A 1 -2.91 -8.23 4.86
N GLU A 2 -3.57 -9.39 4.74
CA GLU A 2 -3.96 -9.99 3.46
C GLU A 2 -4.65 -8.99 2.53
N LYS A 3 -5.69 -8.29 3.03
CA LYS A 3 -6.43 -7.29 2.24
C LYS A 3 -5.57 -6.08 1.86
N THR A 4 -4.80 -5.57 2.82
CA THR A 4 -3.88 -4.45 2.58
C THR A 4 -2.89 -4.76 1.45
N LEU A 5 -2.27 -5.94 1.51
CA LEU A 5 -1.28 -6.35 0.53
C LEU A 5 -1.92 -6.65 -0.83
N ALA A 6 -3.12 -7.23 -0.86
CA ALA A 6 -3.87 -7.43 -2.09
C ALA A 6 -4.13 -6.11 -2.82
N VAL A 7 -4.67 -5.10 -2.11
CA VAL A 7 -4.93 -3.77 -2.68
C VAL A 7 -3.64 -3.09 -3.15
N ALA A 8 -2.56 -3.18 -2.36
CA ALA A 8 -1.26 -2.66 -2.75
C ALA A 8 -0.72 -3.33 -4.03
N ASN A 9 -0.80 -4.66 -4.10
CA ASN A 9 -0.35 -5.42 -5.26
C ASN A 9 -1.19 -5.12 -6.52
N THR A 10 -2.48 -4.78 -6.40
CA THR A 10 -3.28 -4.30 -7.53
C THR A 10 -2.68 -3.04 -8.14
N PHE A 11 -2.32 -2.04 -7.32
CA PHE A 11 -1.67 -0.83 -7.83
C PHE A 11 -0.30 -1.09 -8.44
N LEU A 12 0.48 -2.01 -7.85
CA LEU A 12 1.78 -2.39 -8.40
C LEU A 12 1.66 -3.13 -9.73
N LEU A 13 0.65 -3.98 -9.89
CA LEU A 13 0.40 -4.67 -11.15
C LEU A 13 0.12 -3.65 -12.26
N TRP A 14 -0.80 -2.70 -12.03
CA TRP A 14 -1.09 -1.62 -12.98
C TRP A 14 0.15 -0.77 -13.29
N SER A 15 0.91 -0.42 -12.24
CA SER A 15 2.16 0.34 -12.38
C SER A 15 3.18 -0.34 -13.31
N LEU A 16 3.31 -1.66 -13.19
CA LEU A 16 4.25 -2.46 -13.98
C LEU A 16 3.74 -2.69 -15.41
N THR A 17 2.43 -2.76 -15.64
CA THR A 17 1.85 -2.94 -16.97
C THR A 17 1.82 -1.65 -17.80
N GLU A 18 1.60 -0.50 -17.16
CA GLU A 18 1.45 0.81 -17.83
C GLU A 18 2.74 1.64 -17.85
N ALA A 19 3.87 1.08 -17.38
CA ALA A 19 5.15 1.78 -17.20
C ALA A 19 5.08 3.04 -16.30
N ASN A 20 4.03 3.18 -15.48
CA ASN A 20 3.88 4.28 -14.52
C ASN A 20 4.37 3.82 -13.14
N LEU A 21 5.69 3.85 -12.96
CA LEU A 21 6.35 3.33 -11.77
C LEU A 21 5.87 3.97 -10.46
N VAL A 22 5.74 3.14 -9.42
CA VAL A 22 5.26 3.53 -8.08
C VAL A 22 6.35 3.33 -7.04
N THR A 23 6.65 4.39 -6.28
CA THR A 23 7.55 4.34 -5.13
C THR A 23 6.79 3.92 -3.86
N PRO A 24 7.46 3.45 -2.79
CA PRO A 24 6.80 3.08 -1.53
C PRO A 24 5.89 4.18 -0.95
N MET A 25 6.32 5.43 -1.00
CA MET A 25 5.53 6.56 -0.50
C MET A 25 4.28 6.80 -1.35
N LYS A 26 4.39 6.69 -2.69
CA LYS A 26 3.23 6.81 -3.58
C LYS A 26 2.25 5.67 -3.34
N LEU A 27 2.75 4.44 -3.12
CA LEU A 27 1.91 3.28 -2.80
C LEU A 27 1.10 3.48 -1.51
N GLN A 28 1.71 3.97 -0.44
CA GLN A 28 1.01 4.30 0.82
C GLN A 28 -0.16 5.26 0.59
N LYS A 29 0.07 6.32 -0.19
CA LYS A 29 -0.96 7.31 -0.52
C LYS A 29 -2.09 6.73 -1.36
N LEU A 30 -1.78 5.90 -2.36
CA LEU A 30 -2.79 5.22 -3.18
C LEU A 30 -3.68 4.31 -2.34
N VAL A 31 -3.09 3.51 -1.45
CA VAL A 31 -3.84 2.64 -0.53
C VAL A 31 -4.69 3.47 0.45
N PHE A 32 -4.16 4.57 0.98
CA PHE A 32 -4.91 5.49 1.84
C PHE A 32 -6.12 6.10 1.14
N TYR A 33 -5.95 6.64 -0.07
CA TYR A 33 -7.05 7.23 -0.83
C TYR A 33 -8.11 6.19 -1.22
N ALA A 34 -7.69 4.99 -1.64
CA ALA A 34 -8.62 3.91 -1.94
C ALA A 34 -9.41 3.51 -0.70
N HIS A 35 -8.76 3.41 0.47
CA HIS A 35 -9.42 3.11 1.73
C HIS A 35 -10.44 4.19 2.10
N GLY A 36 -10.05 5.47 2.07
CA GLY A 36 -10.94 6.57 2.41
C GLY A 36 -12.16 6.66 1.48
N TRP A 37 -11.94 6.52 0.17
CA TRP A 37 -13.02 6.51 -0.82
C TRP A 37 -14.00 5.35 -0.59
N TYR A 38 -13.49 4.13 -0.43
CA TYR A 38 -14.33 2.95 -0.22
C TYR A 38 -15.08 3.03 1.11
N LEU A 39 -14.41 3.46 2.19
CA LEU A 39 -15.02 3.61 3.50
C LEU A 39 -16.13 4.67 3.49
N GLY A 40 -15.91 5.81 2.84
CA GLY A 40 -16.91 6.87 2.71
C GLY A 40 -18.18 6.42 1.97
N ASN A 41 -18.02 5.59 0.93
CA ASN A 41 -19.13 5.14 0.09
C ASN A 41 -19.85 3.88 0.61
N THR A 42 -19.15 2.99 1.32
CA THR A 42 -19.69 1.67 1.70
C THR A 42 -19.83 1.47 3.21
N HIS A 43 -19.25 2.38 4.00
CA HIS A 43 -19.13 2.27 5.46
C HIS A 43 -18.42 0.99 5.93
N LYS A 44 -17.62 0.37 5.05
CA LYS A 44 -16.83 -0.82 5.34
C LYS A 44 -15.34 -0.52 5.10
N PRO A 45 -14.43 -1.09 5.90
CA PRO A 45 -13.00 -0.92 5.66
C PRO A 45 -12.55 -1.72 4.43
N LEU A 46 -11.82 -1.07 3.51
CA LEU A 46 -11.24 -1.74 2.34
C LEU A 46 -10.02 -2.60 2.70
N VAL A 47 -9.21 -2.08 3.62
CA VAL A 47 -7.96 -2.71 4.07
C VAL A 47 -8.04 -3.00 5.55
N ASP A 48 -7.27 -3.99 5.96
CA ASP A 48 -7.16 -4.49 7.33
C ASP A 48 -5.95 -3.91 8.09
N GLY A 49 -5.11 -3.13 7.41
CA GLY A 49 -3.97 -2.45 8.00
C GLY A 49 -4.39 -1.20 8.77
N ILE A 50 -3.68 -0.94 9.86
CA ILE A 50 -3.88 0.24 10.69
C ILE A 50 -3.07 1.40 10.08
N PHE A 51 -3.74 2.52 9.82
CA PHE A 51 -3.06 3.76 9.45
C PHE A 51 -2.53 4.45 10.71
N GLU A 52 -1.22 4.68 10.73
CA GLU A 52 -0.51 5.43 11.74
C GLU A 52 -0.26 6.86 11.26
N ALA A 53 -0.29 7.83 12.18
CA ALA A 53 0.04 9.21 11.88
C ALA A 53 1.57 9.39 11.82
N TRP A 54 2.13 9.40 10.62
CA TRP A 54 3.56 9.67 10.39
C TRP A 54 3.79 11.13 9.97
N PRO A 55 5.03 11.66 10.09
CA PRO A 55 5.33 13.05 9.69
C PRO A 55 4.96 13.41 8.25
N TRP A 56 4.92 12.42 7.36
CA TRP A 56 4.67 12.59 5.92
C TRP A 56 3.25 12.23 5.51
N GLY A 57 2.35 12.02 6.48
CA GLY A 57 0.97 11.60 6.28
C GLY A 57 0.68 10.20 6.83
N PRO A 58 -0.58 9.76 6.74
CA PRO A 58 -1.00 8.45 7.22
C PRO A 58 -0.30 7.33 6.46
N ALA A 59 0.22 6.34 7.19
CA ALA A 59 0.94 5.21 6.61
C ALA A 59 0.60 3.91 7.35
N ILE A 60 0.60 2.79 6.63
CA ILE A 60 0.49 1.46 7.23
C ILE A 60 1.90 0.90 7.44
N TYR A 61 2.29 0.67 8.70
CA TYR A 61 3.65 0.18 9.03
C TYR A 61 4.01 -1.12 8.31
N SER A 62 3.08 -2.08 8.28
CA SER A 62 3.33 -3.38 7.64
C SER A 62 3.56 -3.27 6.12
N LEU A 63 2.87 -2.34 5.46
CA LEU A 63 3.10 -2.02 4.06
C LEU A 63 4.45 -1.32 3.86
N TYR A 64 4.81 -0.39 4.74
CA TYR A 64 6.13 0.25 4.74
C TYR A 64 7.23 -0.80 4.91
N ASP A 65 7.13 -1.67 5.91
CA ASP A 65 8.13 -2.69 6.19
C ASP A 65 8.32 -3.70 5.03
N THR A 66 7.25 -3.96 4.27
CA THR A 66 7.29 -4.81 3.07
C THR A 66 8.10 -4.16 1.95
N PHE A 67 7.97 -2.85 1.75
CA PHE A 67 8.56 -2.14 0.61
C PHE A 67 9.70 -1.17 0.95
N LYS A 68 10.09 -1.01 2.22
CA LYS A 68 11.13 -0.06 2.66
C LYS A 68 12.49 -0.26 2.00
N LYS A 69 12.79 -1.49 1.54
CA LYS A 69 14.01 -1.82 0.79
C LYS A 69 14.16 -1.01 -0.50
N TYR A 70 13.05 -0.57 -1.09
CA TYR A 70 13.05 0.28 -2.29
C TYR A 70 13.33 1.75 -1.98
N LYS A 71 13.21 2.20 -0.73
CA LYS A 71 13.45 3.60 -0.33
C LYS A 71 12.66 4.60 -1.20
N GLY A 72 13.34 5.47 -1.94
CA GLY A 72 12.75 6.42 -2.88
C GLY A 72 12.61 5.88 -4.31
N GLU A 73 13.09 4.67 -4.58
CA GLU A 73 13.10 4.07 -5.90
C GLU A 73 11.78 3.36 -6.23
N PRO A 74 11.48 3.16 -7.52
CA PRO A 74 10.37 2.32 -7.98
C PRO A 74 10.32 0.92 -7.36
N ILE A 75 9.13 0.49 -6.96
CA ILE A 75 8.86 -0.90 -6.60
C ILE A 75 8.75 -1.72 -7.87
N THR A 76 9.64 -2.69 -8.02
CA THR A 76 9.72 -3.55 -9.22
C THR A 76 9.22 -4.97 -9.01
N LYS A 77 8.79 -5.32 -7.79
CA LYS A 77 8.25 -6.65 -7.45
C LYS A 77 7.04 -6.52 -6.55
N LEU A 78 6.08 -7.42 -6.74
CA LEU A 78 4.92 -7.56 -5.86
C LEU A 78 5.37 -7.95 -4.45
N GLY A 79 4.61 -7.50 -3.45
CA GLY A 79 4.83 -7.89 -2.07
C GLY A 79 4.25 -9.27 -1.79
N THR A 80 4.90 -10.00 -0.89
CA THR A 80 4.44 -11.28 -0.37
C THR A 80 4.15 -11.14 1.11
N GLU A 81 3.20 -11.93 1.63
CA GLU A 81 2.95 -11.96 3.07
C GLU A 81 4.21 -12.37 3.82
N LYS A 82 4.57 -11.58 4.83
CA LYS A 82 5.60 -11.99 5.78
C LYS A 82 4.89 -12.78 6.88
N ASN A 83 5.17 -14.08 6.94
CA ASN A 83 4.82 -14.90 8.10
C ASN A 83 5.68 -14.44 9.28
N TYR A 84 5.16 -13.53 10.09
CA TYR A 84 5.69 -13.30 11.42
C TYR A 84 5.29 -14.52 12.26
N ARG A 85 6.30 -15.32 12.65
CA ARG A 85 6.12 -16.40 13.62
C ARG A 85 5.80 -15.83 14.99
#